data_AF-A0AB39VHB3-F1
#
_entry.id   AF-A0AB39VHB3-F1
#
_cell.length_a   1.000
_cell.length_b   1.000
_cell.length_c   1.000
_cell.angle_alpha   90.00
_cell.angle_beta   90.00
_cell.angle_gamma   90.00
#
_symmetry.space_group_name_H-M   'P 1'
#
loop_
_entity.id
_entity.type
_entity.pdbx_description
1 polymer ?
#
loop_
_entity_poly.entity_id
_entity_poly.type
_entity_poly.pdbx_seq_one_letter_code
_entity_poly.pdbx_strand_id
1 'polypeptide(L)'
;MFLNFITLIFLVVILFLIKKLGFGNYGKKFVVENYLGVVLDGENRIFIKIKKKNFYFFEREKNYEIKYIRGKNNFEEIKEYFDVTLKNQDFIIKEINSNKFFDFQKKAIVLLRNPISVLNKIPLNFLPETELKSLIYEMAEFEIVEIERKDFKTFFEKLLYLKFKKLGESKENNENK
;
A
#
# COMPACT_ATOMS: atom_id res chain seq x y z
N MET A 1 20.52 -33.74 -25.47
CA MET A 1 19.45 -32.77 -25.82
C MET A 1 18.31 -32.76 -24.79
N PHE A 2 17.75 -33.92 -24.43
CA PHE A 2 16.65 -34.04 -23.46
C PHE A 2 16.98 -33.52 -22.04
N LEU A 3 18.19 -33.82 -21.54
CA LEU A 3 18.66 -33.34 -20.23
C LEU A 3 18.70 -31.80 -20.15
N ASN A 4 19.16 -31.14 -21.22
CA ASN A 4 19.22 -29.68 -21.31
C ASN A 4 17.83 -29.02 -21.33
N PHE A 5 16.84 -29.72 -21.90
CA PHE A 5 15.45 -29.26 -21.94
C PHE A 5 14.81 -29.36 -20.54
N ILE A 6 15.10 -30.42 -19.80
CA ILE A 6 14.66 -30.60 -18.41
C ILE A 6 15.27 -29.54 -17.49
N THR A 7 16.57 -29.26 -17.61
CA THR A 7 17.21 -28.17 -16.84
C THR A 7 16.64 -26.80 -17.20
N LEU A 8 16.34 -26.54 -18.46
CA LEU A 8 15.69 -25.29 -18.88
C LEU A 8 14.29 -25.14 -18.24
N ILE A 9 13.47 -26.19 -18.28
CA ILE A 9 12.16 -26.21 -17.63
C ILE A 9 12.30 -25.98 -16.12
N PHE A 10 13.24 -26.66 -15.48
CA PHE A 10 13.49 -26.52 -14.05
C PHE A 10 13.91 -25.10 -13.68
N LEU A 11 14.78 -24.47 -14.48
CA LEU A 11 15.19 -23.08 -14.30
C LEU A 11 13.99 -22.13 -14.41
N VAL A 12 13.13 -22.32 -15.42
CA VAL A 12 11.91 -21.51 -15.60
C VAL A 12 10.96 -21.67 -14.41
N VAL A 13 10.80 -22.88 -13.90
CA VAL A 13 9.96 -23.15 -12.72
C VAL A 13 10.55 -22.47 -11.47
N ILE A 14 11.86 -22.55 -11.25
CA ILE A 14 12.53 -21.85 -10.14
C ILE A 14 12.35 -20.35 -10.26
N LEU A 15 12.60 -19.76 -11.43
CA LEU A 15 12.42 -18.32 -11.65
C LEU A 15 10.97 -17.89 -11.39
N PHE A 16 10.01 -18.71 -11.81
CA PHE A 16 8.60 -18.47 -11.53
C PHE A 16 8.29 -18.51 -10.03
N LEU A 17 8.83 -19.49 -9.29
CA LEU A 17 8.68 -19.60 -7.84
C LEU A 17 9.32 -18.41 -7.11
N ILE A 18 10.54 -18.02 -7.49
CA ILE A 18 11.23 -16.85 -6.93
C ILE A 18 10.40 -15.59 -7.16
N LYS A 19 9.88 -15.41 -8.38
CA LYS A 19 9.02 -14.26 -8.70
C LYS A 19 7.75 -14.24 -7.83
N LYS A 20 7.10 -15.39 -7.67
CA LYS A 20 5.81 -15.52 -6.95
C LYS A 20 5.94 -15.44 -5.43
N LEU A 21 7.02 -15.98 -4.85
CA LEU A 21 7.25 -16.02 -3.40
C LEU A 21 8.08 -14.85 -2.90
N GLY A 22 9.02 -14.38 -3.72
CA GLY A 22 9.93 -13.28 -3.39
C GLY A 22 9.21 -11.95 -3.40
N PHE A 23 8.69 -11.54 -4.56
CA PHE A 23 8.16 -10.20 -4.79
C PHE A 23 6.69 -10.08 -4.40
N GLY A 24 6.34 -8.96 -3.76
CA GLY A 24 4.93 -8.59 -3.59
C GLY A 24 4.26 -8.44 -4.96
N ASN A 25 3.00 -8.85 -5.03
CA ASN A 25 2.18 -8.71 -6.23
C ASN A 25 1.76 -7.26 -6.45
N TYR A 26 2.70 -6.39 -6.79
CA TYR A 26 2.38 -5.01 -7.08
C TYR A 26 1.80 -4.90 -8.49
N GLY A 27 0.65 -4.25 -8.58
CA GLY A 27 -0.07 -3.95 -9.80
C GLY A 27 0.23 -2.54 -10.30
N LYS A 28 -0.76 -1.94 -10.97
CA LYS A 28 -0.62 -0.61 -11.57
C LYS A 28 -0.44 0.46 -10.50
N LYS A 29 0.46 1.41 -10.78
CA LYS A 29 0.68 2.65 -10.03
C LYS A 29 0.04 3.81 -10.79
N PHE A 30 -0.72 4.67 -10.12
CA PHE A 30 -1.29 5.88 -10.74
C PHE A 30 -1.53 6.99 -9.71
N VAL A 31 -1.54 8.24 -10.19
CA VAL A 31 -1.82 9.44 -9.39
C VAL A 31 -3.33 9.64 -9.26
N VAL A 32 -3.74 10.12 -8.09
CA VAL A 32 -5.11 10.47 -7.73
C VAL A 32 -5.11 11.88 -7.17
N GLU A 33 -6.01 12.69 -7.71
CA GLU A 33 -6.21 14.10 -7.33
C GLU A 33 -7.49 14.28 -6.49
N ASN A 34 -8.42 13.31 -6.55
CA ASN A 34 -9.76 13.44 -5.97
C ASN A 34 -10.05 12.30 -4.98
N TYR A 35 -9.73 12.56 -3.71
CA TYR A 35 -10.16 11.77 -2.57
C TYR A 35 -11.64 12.07 -2.24
N LEU A 36 -12.44 11.03 -2.01
CA LEU A 36 -13.87 11.17 -1.70
C LEU A 36 -14.20 10.84 -0.23
N GLY A 37 -13.38 10.01 0.42
CA GLY A 37 -13.65 9.58 1.77
C GLY A 37 -13.01 8.23 2.11
N VAL A 38 -13.10 7.86 3.38
CA VAL A 38 -12.71 6.56 3.91
C VAL A 38 -13.91 5.91 4.57
N VAL A 39 -13.98 4.58 4.50
CA VAL A 39 -15.01 3.77 5.15
C VAL A 39 -14.33 2.60 5.86
N LEU A 40 -14.84 2.23 7.03
CA LEU A 40 -14.50 0.98 7.70
C LEU A 40 -15.56 -0.09 7.40
N ASP A 41 -15.11 -1.31 7.19
CA ASP A 41 -15.96 -2.50 7.18
C ASP A 41 -16.02 -3.15 8.58
N GLY A 42 -16.93 -4.11 8.78
CA GLY A 42 -17.18 -4.77 10.07
C GLY A 42 -16.00 -5.54 10.66
N GLU A 43 -14.95 -5.81 9.87
CA GLU A 43 -13.67 -6.37 10.33
C GLU A 43 -12.57 -5.30 10.53
N ASN A 44 -12.96 -4.03 10.71
CA ASN A 44 -12.04 -2.88 10.81
C ASN A 44 -11.12 -2.72 9.59
N ARG A 45 -11.54 -3.21 8.42
CA ARG A 45 -10.79 -3.02 7.17
C ARG A 45 -11.03 -1.60 6.66
N ILE A 46 -9.95 -0.89 6.34
CA ILE A 46 -10.01 0.49 5.86
C ILE A 46 -10.14 0.49 4.34
N PHE A 47 -11.19 1.15 3.83
CA PHE A 47 -11.42 1.34 2.41
C PHE A 47 -11.34 2.82 2.03
N ILE A 48 -10.42 3.15 1.13
CA ILE A 48 -10.35 4.47 0.51
C ILE A 48 -11.28 4.54 -0.69
N LYS A 49 -12.12 5.58 -0.74
CA LYS A 49 -12.95 5.92 -1.89
C LYS A 49 -12.27 7.01 -2.70
N ILE A 50 -12.06 6.76 -3.98
CA ILE A 50 -11.46 7.73 -4.89
C ILE A 50 -12.33 7.93 -6.12
N LYS A 51 -12.24 9.12 -6.71
CA LYS A 51 -12.84 9.41 -8.01
C LYS A 51 -11.81 9.19 -9.11
N LYS A 52 -12.06 8.21 -9.98
CA LYS A 52 -11.18 7.95 -11.12
C LYS A 52 -11.77 8.54 -12.39
N LYS A 53 -11.07 9.52 -12.97
CA LYS A 53 -11.32 9.94 -14.36
C LYS A 53 -10.79 8.87 -15.30
N ASN A 54 -11.67 8.29 -16.10
CA ASN A 54 -11.27 7.49 -17.26
C ASN A 54 -11.16 8.40 -18.49
N PHE A 55 -10.52 7.90 -19.55
CA PHE A 55 -10.28 8.65 -20.79
C PHE A 55 -11.60 9.27 -21.31
N TYR A 56 -11.65 10.59 -21.19
CA TYR A 56 -12.62 11.58 -21.70
C TYR A 56 -13.94 11.92 -20.97
N PHE A 57 -14.82 11.05 -20.44
CA PHE A 57 -16.11 11.57 -19.90
C PHE A 57 -16.79 10.82 -18.75
N PHE A 58 -16.25 9.71 -18.23
CA PHE A 58 -16.87 8.97 -17.13
C PHE A 58 -16.02 9.01 -15.88
N GLU A 59 -16.52 9.72 -14.87
CA GLU A 59 -16.02 9.66 -13.52
C GLU A 59 -16.63 8.43 -12.83
N ARG A 60 -15.80 7.48 -12.43
CA ARG A 60 -16.25 6.32 -11.65
C ARG A 60 -15.65 6.39 -10.26
N GLU A 61 -16.50 6.22 -9.26
CA GLU A 61 -16.06 5.98 -7.90
C GLU A 61 -15.46 4.57 -7.82
N LYS A 62 -14.35 4.46 -7.09
CA LYS A 62 -13.71 3.17 -6.86
C LYS A 62 -13.21 3.09 -5.44
N ASN A 63 -13.48 1.94 -4.83
CA ASN A 63 -13.07 1.64 -3.47
C ASN A 63 -11.88 0.69 -3.49
N TYR A 64 -10.90 0.97 -2.64
CA TYR A 64 -9.73 0.12 -2.45
C TYR A 64 -9.55 -0.19 -0.96
N GLU A 65 -9.34 -1.46 -0.62
CA GLU A 65 -8.89 -1.82 0.74
C GLU A 65 -7.44 -1.38 0.90
N ILE A 66 -7.12 -0.67 1.99
CA ILE A 66 -5.73 -0.38 2.33
C ILE A 66 -5.12 -1.64 2.94
N LYS A 67 -4.12 -2.21 2.26
CA LYS A 67 -3.45 -3.43 2.73
C LYS A 67 -2.60 -3.15 3.97
N TYR A 68 -2.37 -4.18 4.78
CA TYR A 68 -1.46 -4.21 5.95
C TYR A 68 -1.99 -3.53 7.20
N ILE A 69 -3.11 -2.82 7.14
CA ILE A 69 -3.66 -2.12 8.28
C ILE A 69 -5.13 -2.42 8.55
N ARG A 70 -5.50 -2.26 9.81
CA ARG A 70 -6.86 -2.25 10.32
C ARG A 70 -7.07 -1.00 11.14
N GLY A 71 -8.31 -0.51 11.19
CA GLY A 71 -8.66 0.61 12.06
C GLY A 71 -8.53 0.22 13.53
N LYS A 72 -7.87 1.08 14.31
CA LYS A 72 -7.93 1.05 15.78
C LYS A 72 -9.23 1.75 16.23
N ASN A 73 -9.58 1.65 17.51
CA ASN A 73 -10.85 2.00 18.16
C ASN A 73 -11.43 3.44 17.97
N ASN A 74 -11.10 4.19 16.92
CA ASN A 74 -11.77 5.44 16.56
C ASN A 74 -11.80 5.66 15.04
N PHE A 75 -12.97 5.46 14.41
CA PHE A 75 -13.16 5.75 12.99
C PHE A 75 -13.00 7.24 12.65
N GLU A 76 -13.40 8.13 13.56
CA GLU A 76 -13.34 9.58 13.33
C GLU A 76 -11.90 10.04 13.18
N GLU A 77 -11.00 9.52 14.02
CA GLU A 77 -9.56 9.82 13.95
C GLU A 77 -8.95 9.35 12.63
N ILE A 78 -9.30 8.13 12.18
CA ILE A 78 -8.86 7.61 10.88
C ILE A 78 -9.38 8.52 9.76
N LYS A 79 -10.66 8.88 9.81
CA LYS A 79 -11.29 9.72 8.79
C LYS A 79 -10.66 11.11 8.74
N GLU A 80 -10.49 11.75 9.89
CA GLU A 80 -9.87 13.07 10.03
C GLU A 80 -8.45 13.07 9.48
N TYR A 81 -7.64 12.06 9.84
CA TYR A 81 -6.29 11.93 9.32
C TYR A 81 -6.29 11.80 7.78
N PHE A 82 -7.14 10.95 7.21
CA PHE A 82 -7.25 10.85 5.75
C PHE A 82 -7.76 12.15 5.09
N ASP A 83 -8.70 12.86 5.71
CA ASP A 83 -9.23 14.13 5.20
C ASP A 83 -8.15 15.22 5.19
N VAL A 84 -7.42 15.38 6.30
CA VAL A 84 -6.34 16.37 6.43
C VAL A 84 -5.20 16.04 5.48
N THR A 85 -4.82 14.77 5.41
CA THR A 85 -3.72 14.35 4.56
C THR A 85 -4.13 14.42 3.09
N LEU A 86 -5.21 13.78 2.64
CA LEU A 86 -5.44 13.53 1.19
C LEU A 86 -6.28 14.56 0.45
N LYS A 87 -7.12 15.37 1.12
CA LYS A 87 -8.15 16.17 0.43
C LYS A 87 -7.60 17.28 -0.46
N ASN A 88 -6.43 17.82 -0.12
CA ASN A 88 -5.80 18.95 -0.83
C ASN A 88 -4.45 18.59 -1.44
N GLN A 89 -4.14 17.30 -1.60
CA GLN A 89 -2.86 16.87 -2.18
C GLN A 89 -3.04 15.70 -3.13
N ASP A 90 -2.20 15.69 -4.16
CA ASP A 90 -2.08 14.53 -5.01
C ASP A 90 -1.40 13.39 -4.27
N PHE A 91 -1.91 12.18 -4.45
CA PHE A 91 -1.33 10.97 -3.90
C PHE A 91 -1.29 9.87 -4.94
N ILE A 92 -0.52 8.82 -4.67
CA ILE A 92 -0.41 7.66 -5.55
C ILE A 92 -1.13 6.48 -4.93
N ILE A 93 -1.95 5.84 -5.73
CA ILE A 93 -2.45 4.50 -5.47
C ILE A 93 -1.57 3.49 -6.20
N LYS A 94 -0.93 2.61 -5.42
CA LYS A 94 -0.23 1.43 -5.92
C LYS A 94 -1.14 0.22 -5.69
N GLU A 95 -1.79 -0.27 -6.74
CA GLU A 95 -2.65 -1.46 -6.65
C GLU A 95 -1.81 -2.68 -6.26
N ILE A 96 -2.43 -3.61 -5.54
CA ILE A 96 -1.87 -4.92 -5.24
C ILE A 96 -2.73 -5.95 -5.96
N ASN A 97 -2.11 -6.71 -6.86
CA ASN A 97 -2.79 -7.77 -7.59
C ASN A 97 -3.10 -8.91 -6.62
N SER A 98 -4.36 -9.33 -6.58
CA SER A 98 -4.70 -10.55 -5.86
C SER A 98 -4.15 -11.76 -6.61
N ASN A 99 -3.67 -12.74 -5.83
CA ASN A 99 -3.31 -14.07 -6.34
C ASN A 99 -4.53 -14.98 -6.53
N LYS A 100 -5.71 -14.54 -6.08
CA LYS A 100 -6.96 -15.32 -6.13
C LYS A 100 -7.78 -14.91 -7.36
N PHE A 101 -8.21 -15.90 -8.13
CA PHE A 101 -9.00 -15.72 -9.36
C PHE A 101 -10.35 -15.00 -9.15
N PHE A 102 -10.93 -15.07 -7.94
CA PHE A 102 -12.25 -14.51 -7.59
C PHE A 102 -12.18 -13.39 -6.52
N ASP A 103 -11.04 -12.72 -6.42
CA ASP A 103 -10.87 -11.64 -5.43
C ASP A 103 -11.07 -10.30 -6.12
N PHE A 104 -12.34 -9.86 -6.15
CA PHE A 104 -12.77 -8.62 -6.77
C PHE A 104 -12.43 -7.37 -5.94
N GLN A 105 -12.04 -7.55 -4.68
CA GLN A 105 -11.61 -6.46 -3.81
C GLN A 105 -10.16 -6.08 -4.14
N LYS A 106 -9.99 -4.92 -4.79
CA LYS A 106 -8.66 -4.39 -5.08
C LYS A 106 -8.04 -3.82 -3.81
N LYS A 107 -6.96 -4.45 -3.37
CA LYS A 107 -6.10 -3.91 -2.31
C LYS A 107 -5.14 -2.86 -2.88
N ALA A 108 -4.75 -1.89 -2.08
CA ALA A 108 -3.80 -0.86 -2.47
C ALA A 108 -2.94 -0.38 -1.31
N ILE A 109 -1.85 0.29 -1.67
CA ILE A 109 -1.04 1.13 -0.78
C ILE A 109 -1.18 2.57 -1.26
N VAL A 110 -1.34 3.50 -0.31
CA VAL A 110 -1.33 4.93 -0.57
C VAL A 110 0.08 5.45 -0.34
N LEU A 111 0.65 6.10 -1.35
CA LEU A 111 1.96 6.73 -1.30
C LEU A 111 1.81 8.24 -1.46
N LEU A 112 2.46 8.97 -0.58
CA LEU A 112 2.53 10.42 -0.51
C LEU A 112 3.90 10.91 -0.94
N ARG A 113 3.98 12.18 -1.32
CA ARG A 113 5.27 12.86 -1.51
C ARG A 113 5.98 13.01 -0.17
N ASN A 114 7.27 12.71 -0.12
CA ASN A 114 8.10 13.08 1.03
C ASN A 114 8.24 14.62 1.09
N PRO A 115 8.03 15.32 2.22
CA PRO A 115 7.98 16.79 2.31
C PRO A 115 9.28 17.56 1.98
N ILE A 116 10.24 16.97 1.26
CA ILE A 116 11.51 17.62 0.89
C ILE A 116 11.27 18.68 -0.21
N SER A 117 11.48 19.95 0.15
CA SER A 117 11.19 21.15 -0.66
C SER A 117 11.72 21.11 -2.11
N VAL A 118 12.89 20.49 -2.32
CA VAL A 118 13.61 20.50 -3.61
C VAL A 118 12.82 19.80 -4.72
N LEU A 119 11.99 18.82 -4.37
CA LEU A 119 11.29 17.97 -5.34
C LEU A 119 9.85 18.41 -5.59
N ASN A 120 9.33 19.44 -4.91
CA ASN A 120 7.94 19.90 -5.04
C ASN A 120 7.56 20.34 -6.47
N LYS A 121 8.55 20.75 -7.27
CA LYS A 121 8.36 21.12 -8.67
C LYS A 121 8.20 19.92 -9.61
N ILE A 122 8.59 18.71 -9.17
CA ILE A 122 8.52 17.50 -9.98
C ILE A 122 7.13 16.88 -9.80
N PRO A 123 6.38 16.58 -10.88
CA PRO A 123 5.08 15.93 -10.77
C PRO A 123 5.18 14.54 -10.09
N LEU A 124 4.16 14.19 -9.30
CA LEU A 124 4.21 13.04 -8.38
C LEU A 124 4.48 11.70 -9.09
N ASN A 125 3.99 11.54 -10.31
CA ASN A 125 4.18 10.36 -11.15
C ASN A 125 5.65 10.10 -11.55
N PHE A 126 6.49 11.14 -11.59
CA PHE A 126 7.91 11.03 -11.94
C PHE A 126 8.83 10.86 -10.74
N LEU A 127 8.31 10.94 -9.51
CA LEU A 127 9.12 10.72 -8.33
C LEU A 127 9.53 9.24 -8.20
N PRO A 128 10.81 8.97 -7.90
CA PRO A 128 11.26 7.63 -7.56
C PRO A 128 10.61 7.16 -6.24
N GLU A 129 10.46 5.85 -6.06
CA GLU A 129 9.78 5.30 -4.86
C GLU A 129 10.48 5.66 -3.54
N THR A 130 11.78 5.96 -3.57
CA THR A 130 12.54 6.40 -2.39
C THR A 130 12.10 7.77 -1.87
N GLU A 131 11.53 8.60 -2.75
CA GLU A 131 11.02 9.94 -2.41
C GLU A 131 9.52 9.93 -2.12
N LEU A 132 8.93 8.73 -2.05
CA LEU A 132 7.55 8.52 -1.68
C LEU A 132 7.48 7.91 -0.28
N LYS A 133 6.60 8.47 0.55
CA LYS A 133 6.32 7.96 1.89
C LYS A 133 5.00 7.21 1.89
N SER A 134 4.93 6.06 2.56
CA SER A 134 3.68 5.32 2.68
C SER A 134 2.80 5.96 3.75
N LEU A 135 1.54 6.24 3.44
CA LEU A 135 0.55 6.71 4.42
C LEU A 135 0.46 5.74 5.61
N ILE A 136 0.58 4.44 5.33
CA ILE A 136 0.54 3.37 6.33
C ILE A 136 1.63 3.54 7.40
N TYR A 137 2.83 3.99 7.01
CA TYR A 137 3.92 4.19 7.97
C TYR A 137 3.59 5.31 8.96
N GLU A 138 3.04 6.42 8.48
CA GLU A 138 2.66 7.54 9.34
C GLU A 138 1.52 7.16 10.27
N MET A 139 0.47 6.53 9.74
CA MET A 139 -0.67 6.13 10.55
C MET A 139 -0.29 5.10 11.63
N ALA A 140 0.59 4.16 11.29
CA ALA A 140 1.10 3.20 12.26
C ALA A 140 2.02 3.86 13.29
N GLU A 141 2.80 4.87 12.88
CA GLU A 141 3.63 5.67 13.77
C GLU A 141 2.74 6.44 14.76
N PHE A 142 1.67 7.10 14.31
CA PHE A 142 0.73 7.79 15.21
C PHE A 142 -0.22 6.84 15.96
N GLU A 143 -0.05 5.53 15.83
CA GLU A 143 -0.92 4.51 16.43
C GLU A 143 -2.41 4.63 16.09
N ILE A 144 -2.74 5.28 14.98
CA ILE A 144 -4.12 5.44 14.47
C ILE A 144 -4.66 4.09 13.94
N VAL A 145 -3.74 3.22 13.51
CA VAL A 145 -4.07 1.93 12.87
C VAL A 145 -3.20 0.81 13.41
N GLU A 146 -3.73 -0.41 13.34
CA GLU A 146 -3.03 -1.62 13.72
C GLU A 146 -2.48 -2.36 12.50
N ILE A 147 -1.30 -2.97 12.64
CA ILE A 147 -0.66 -3.72 11.55
C ILE A 147 -1.24 -5.14 11.46
N GLU A 148 -1.87 -5.46 10.32
CA GLU A 148 -2.41 -6.79 10.02
C GLU A 148 -1.30 -7.75 9.57
N ARG A 149 -0.76 -8.52 10.51
CA ARG A 149 0.32 -9.48 10.24
C ARG A 149 -0.03 -10.48 9.12
N LYS A 150 -1.31 -10.86 8.97
CA LYS A 150 -1.75 -11.85 7.96
C LYS A 150 -1.60 -11.35 6.52
N ASP A 151 -1.47 -10.04 6.31
CA ASP A 151 -1.32 -9.45 4.99
C ASP A 151 0.13 -9.54 4.45
N PHE A 152 1.12 -9.85 5.30
CA PHE A 152 2.54 -9.94 4.91
C PHE A 152 2.94 -11.38 4.55
N LYS A 153 2.74 -11.76 3.29
CA LYS A 153 2.90 -13.15 2.84
C LYS A 153 4.23 -13.41 2.14
N THR A 154 4.67 -12.48 1.31
CA THR A 154 5.89 -12.65 0.49
C THR A 154 7.15 -12.30 1.28
N PHE A 155 8.31 -12.69 0.78
CA PHE A 155 9.58 -12.40 1.45
C PHE A 155 9.80 -10.90 1.67
N PHE A 156 9.61 -10.06 0.64
CA PHE A 156 9.74 -8.60 0.78
C PHE A 156 8.69 -7.99 1.71
N GLU A 157 7.47 -8.53 1.72
CA GLU A 157 6.44 -8.09 2.67
C GLU A 157 6.86 -8.43 4.11
N LYS A 158 7.39 -9.63 4.36
CA LYS A 158 7.92 -9.99 5.68
C LYS A 158 9.05 -9.05 6.14
N LEU A 159 9.93 -8.61 5.22
CA LEU A 159 10.94 -7.60 5.52
C LEU A 159 10.30 -6.24 5.87
N LEU A 160 9.25 -5.84 5.15
CA LEU A 160 8.47 -4.63 5.44
C LEU A 160 7.86 -4.70 6.84
N TYR A 161 7.28 -5.85 7.21
CA TYR A 161 6.73 -6.11 8.54
C TYR A 161 7.77 -5.92 9.65
N LEU A 162 9.00 -6.40 9.45
CA LEU A 162 10.07 -6.20 10.43
C LEU A 162 10.40 -4.72 10.65
N LYS A 163 10.30 -3.89 9.61
CA LYS A 163 10.46 -2.43 9.75
C LYS A 163 9.34 -1.82 10.61
N PHE A 164 8.09 -2.25 10.40
CA PHE A 164 6.96 -1.83 11.23
C PHE A 164 7.12 -2.26 12.69
N LYS A 165 7.56 -3.50 12.93
CA LYS A 165 7.80 -4.02 14.30
C LYS A 165 8.85 -3.20 15.04
N LYS A 166 9.97 -2.89 14.37
CA LYS A 166 11.04 -2.05 14.95
C LYS A 166 10.54 -0.64 15.29
N LEU A 167 9.62 -0.09 14.49
CA LEU A 167 8.99 1.20 14.76
C LEU A 167 8.24 1.17 16.11
N GLY A 168 7.43 0.12 16.35
CA GLY A 168 6.73 -0.07 17.62
C GLY A 168 7.69 -0.24 18.81
N GLU A 169 8.70 -1.11 18.69
CA GLU A 169 9.69 -1.36 19.76
C GLU A 169 10.52 -0.11 20.10
N SER A 170 10.78 0.78 19.13
CA SER A 170 11.51 2.04 19.39
C SER A 170 10.71 3.04 20.21
N LYS A 171 9.38 2.98 20.17
CA LYS A 171 8.49 3.85 20.94
C LYS A 171 8.37 3.39 22.39
N GLU A 172 8.14 2.10 22.61
CA GLU A 172 8.11 1.52 23.97
C GLU A 172 9.40 1.80 24.75
N ASN A 173 10.55 1.82 24.07
CA ASN A 173 11.83 2.15 24.72
C ASN A 173 12.05 3.65 24.98
N ASN A 174 11.33 4.53 24.28
CA ASN A 174 11.38 5.99 24.50
C ASN A 174 10.36 6.44 25.56
N GLU A 175 9.25 5.74 25.72
CA GLU A 175 8.26 6.00 26.78
C GLU A 175 8.72 5.49 28.15
N ASN A 176 9.62 4.49 28.18
CA ASN A 176 10.22 3.94 29.40
C ASN A 176 11.53 4.64 29.82
N LYS A 177 11.83 5.83 29.30
CA LYS A 177 12.98 6.68 29.66
C LYS A 177 12.52 8.03 30.21
#